data_AF-A0A316H0R6-F1
#
_entry.id   AF-A0A316H0R6-F1
#
_cell.length_a   1.000
_cell.length_b   1.000
_cell.length_c   1.000
_cell.angle_alpha   90.00
_cell.angle_beta   90.00
_cell.angle_gamma   90.00
#
_symmetry.space_group_name_H-M   'P 1'
#
loop_
_entity.id
_entity.type
_entity.pdbx_description
1 polymer ?
#
loop_
_entity_poly.entity_id
_entity_poly.type
_entity_poly.pdbx_seq_one_letter_code
_entity_poly.pdbx_strand_id
1 'polypeptide(L)'
;MQAQATSFSLPFRFPSLRQLGLARKLAVLFAAIALLAGCSTTETLTVAQPAAAPEKYSAIVVDASNGRTLYQAYATAPRYPASLTKMMTLYLTFEALQQGKVSKTTLIPVSSNAASQPPSKLGFRRGEQIELEAAIRALATKSANDVAVAVGEYLGGTEEAFAARMTAKARQLGMINTVFRNASGLPDPQQHTTARDMAVLGMALRKHFPQNYYYFAATDFNFRGKRVRGHNDLLGRVNGVDGIKTGYIRASGFNIVTSVNADGRKLIIVVMGGDTARKRNAHVEELIVRYMPRAAGGSMAYQTAPAAPAAPMPVVAATPMPTMGAMPMQDTAAAPVPMAEVQ
;
A
#
# COMPACT_ATOMS: atom_id res chain seq x y z
N MET A 1 -19.16 -38.44 39.66
CA MET A 1 -19.17 -39.36 38.50
C MET A 1 -17.84 -40.09 38.47
N GLN A 2 -17.82 -41.31 38.99
CA GLN A 2 -16.67 -42.22 39.01
C GLN A 2 -16.74 -43.11 37.76
N ALA A 3 -15.66 -43.20 36.99
CA ALA A 3 -15.55 -44.14 35.88
C ALA A 3 -14.89 -45.43 36.38
N GLN A 4 -15.65 -46.52 36.35
CA GLN A 4 -15.22 -47.87 36.70
C GLN A 4 -14.31 -48.43 35.60
N ALA A 5 -13.15 -48.96 35.99
CA ALA A 5 -12.27 -49.70 35.10
C ALA A 5 -12.75 -51.17 35.03
N THR A 6 -13.32 -51.56 33.89
CA THR A 6 -13.64 -52.95 33.58
C THR A 6 -12.36 -53.69 33.18
N SER A 7 -11.91 -54.61 34.03
CA SER A 7 -10.81 -55.54 33.73
C SER A 7 -11.28 -56.63 32.76
N PHE A 8 -10.72 -56.64 31.55
CA PHE A 8 -10.91 -57.69 30.55
C PHE A 8 -9.84 -58.78 30.74
N SER A 9 -10.22 -59.96 31.24
CA SER A 9 -9.34 -61.13 31.31
C SER A 9 -9.45 -61.95 30.02
N LEU A 10 -8.37 -61.99 29.22
CA LEU A 10 -8.26 -62.81 28.01
C LEU A 10 -7.88 -64.27 28.37
N PRO A 11 -8.60 -65.29 27.89
CA PRO A 11 -8.26 -66.68 28.12
C PRO A 11 -7.33 -67.17 26.99
N PHE A 12 -6.10 -66.68 26.94
CA PHE A 12 -5.11 -67.20 25.99
C PHE A 12 -3.94 -67.86 26.72
N ARG A 13 -3.99 -69.19 26.80
CA ARG A 13 -2.88 -70.03 27.23
C ARG A 13 -1.92 -70.17 26.03
N PHE A 14 -0.81 -69.44 26.05
CA PHE A 14 0.23 -69.60 25.04
C PHE A 14 0.86 -71.00 25.16
N PRO A 15 0.97 -71.78 24.07
CA PRO A 15 1.67 -73.06 24.11
C PRO A 15 3.15 -72.81 24.43
N SER A 16 3.73 -73.65 25.29
CA SER A 16 5.15 -73.53 25.64
C SER A 16 6.04 -73.70 24.38
N LEU A 17 7.02 -72.81 24.22
CA LEU A 17 7.99 -72.79 23.11
C LEU A 17 8.85 -74.07 22.98
N ARG A 18 8.72 -75.03 23.90
CA ARG A 18 9.43 -76.31 23.87
C ARG A 18 8.86 -77.32 22.86
N GLN A 19 7.60 -77.17 22.43
CA GLN A 19 6.96 -78.14 21.52
C GLN A 19 6.95 -77.74 20.03
N LEU A 20 7.55 -76.60 19.68
CA LEU A 20 7.62 -76.14 18.29
C LEU A 20 8.89 -76.66 17.60
N GLY A 21 8.72 -77.40 16.49
CA GLY A 21 9.81 -77.86 15.63
C GLY A 21 10.64 -76.70 15.05
N LEU A 22 11.90 -76.96 14.71
CA LEU A 22 12.91 -75.97 14.32
C LEU A 22 12.43 -74.97 13.24
N ALA A 23 11.67 -75.45 12.25
CA ALA A 23 11.11 -74.63 11.17
C ALA A 23 10.13 -73.55 11.67
N ARG A 24 9.33 -73.84 12.70
CA ARG A 24 8.35 -72.91 13.27
C ARG A 24 9.01 -71.88 14.18
N LYS A 25 10.13 -72.23 14.83
CA LYS A 25 10.96 -71.29 15.59
C LYS A 25 11.68 -70.29 14.67
N LEU A 26 12.19 -70.77 13.54
CA LEU A 26 12.81 -69.93 12.52
C LEU A 26 11.80 -68.97 11.87
N ALA A 27 10.56 -69.42 11.59
CA ALA A 27 9.50 -68.56 11.05
C ALA A 27 9.08 -67.45 12.04
N VAL A 28 8.98 -67.75 13.34
CA VAL A 28 8.68 -66.74 14.37
C VAL A 28 9.83 -65.74 14.53
N LEU A 29 11.09 -66.21 14.44
CA LEU A 29 12.26 -65.33 14.47
C LEU A 29 12.33 -64.41 13.25
N PHE A 30 12.03 -64.94 12.05
CA PHE A 30 11.97 -64.15 10.82
C PHE A 30 10.86 -63.09 10.85
N ALA A 31 9.68 -63.44 11.37
CA ALA A 31 8.58 -62.50 11.56
C ALA A 31 8.90 -61.41 12.60
N ALA A 32 9.62 -61.74 13.68
CA ALA A 32 10.05 -60.77 14.68
C ALA A 32 11.13 -59.80 14.12
N ILE A 33 12.06 -60.29 13.30
CA ILE A 33 13.08 -59.46 12.64
C ILE A 33 12.43 -58.55 11.58
N ALA A 34 11.44 -59.05 10.83
CA ALA A 34 10.69 -58.25 9.86
C ALA A 34 9.86 -57.14 10.52
N LEU A 35 9.30 -57.37 11.73
CA LEU A 35 8.63 -56.32 12.50
C LEU A 35 9.59 -55.26 13.06
N LEU A 36 10.83 -55.63 13.39
CA LEU A 36 11.85 -54.69 13.89
C LEU A 36 12.47 -53.82 12.79
N ALA A 37 12.49 -54.30 11.53
CA ALA A 37 13.01 -53.55 10.39
C ALA A 37 12.00 -52.52 9.81
N GLY A 38 10.72 -52.58 10.20
CA GLY A 38 9.65 -51.76 9.63
C GLY A 38 9.42 -50.39 10.28
N CYS A 39 10.17 -50.00 11.32
CA CYS A 39 9.86 -48.80 12.13
C CYS A 39 10.84 -47.63 12.00
N SER A 40 11.79 -47.63 11.05
CA SER A 40 12.91 -46.65 11.07
C SER A 40 12.87 -45.56 9.99
N THR A 41 11.74 -45.33 9.31
CA THR A 41 11.61 -44.21 8.36
C THR A 41 10.50 -43.27 8.77
N THR A 42 10.68 -42.60 9.90
CA THR A 42 9.93 -41.36 10.18
C THR A 42 10.57 -40.27 9.35
N GLU A 43 10.14 -40.12 8.09
CA GLU A 43 10.40 -38.89 7.34
C GLU A 43 9.73 -37.75 8.10
N THR A 44 10.51 -37.00 8.87
CA THR A 44 10.06 -35.73 9.44
C THR A 44 9.77 -34.81 8.26
N LEU A 45 8.49 -34.70 7.90
CA LEU A 45 7.98 -33.66 7.02
C LEU A 45 8.25 -32.32 7.71
N THR A 46 9.38 -31.70 7.36
CA THR A 46 9.70 -30.33 7.76
C THR A 46 8.71 -29.43 7.04
N VAL A 47 7.60 -29.09 7.71
CA VAL A 47 6.67 -28.06 7.22
C VAL A 47 7.46 -26.76 7.15
N ALA A 48 7.84 -26.35 5.93
CA ALA A 48 8.53 -25.10 5.71
C ALA A 48 7.68 -23.96 6.28
N GLN A 49 8.16 -23.34 7.35
CA GLN A 49 7.50 -22.20 7.96
C GLN A 49 7.51 -21.07 6.93
N PRO A 50 6.36 -20.45 6.59
CA PRO A 50 6.32 -19.38 5.61
C PRO A 50 7.28 -18.27 6.04
N ALA A 51 8.17 -17.87 5.11
CA ALA A 51 9.14 -16.82 5.38
C ALA A 51 8.42 -15.58 5.93
N ALA A 52 8.95 -15.01 7.02
CA ALA A 52 8.40 -13.80 7.61
C ALA A 52 8.33 -12.69 6.55
N ALA A 53 7.21 -11.96 6.53
CA ALA A 53 7.08 -10.82 5.64
C ALA A 53 8.22 -9.82 5.90
N PRO A 54 8.85 -9.26 4.86
CA PRO A 54 9.88 -8.27 5.04
C PRO A 54 9.31 -7.08 5.80
N GLU A 55 10.12 -6.50 6.68
CA GLU A 55 9.71 -5.42 7.61
C GLU A 55 9.08 -4.23 6.86
N LYS A 56 9.68 -3.83 5.72
CA LYS A 56 9.29 -2.62 4.98
C LYS A 56 8.72 -2.89 3.60
N TYR A 57 9.17 -3.95 2.92
CA TYR A 57 8.86 -4.12 1.50
C TYR A 57 7.39 -4.54 1.27
N SER A 58 6.74 -3.88 0.31
CA SER A 58 5.47 -4.32 -0.26
C SER A 58 5.27 -3.68 -1.63
N ALA A 59 4.60 -4.37 -2.55
CA ALA A 59 4.32 -3.86 -3.88
C ALA A 59 2.98 -4.36 -4.43
N ILE A 60 2.40 -3.59 -5.35
CA ILE A 60 1.21 -3.98 -6.13
C ILE A 60 1.23 -3.31 -7.49
N VAL A 61 0.76 -4.01 -8.52
CA VAL A 61 0.48 -3.46 -9.86
C VAL A 61 -0.99 -3.70 -10.16
N VAL A 62 -1.69 -2.64 -10.53
CA VAL A 62 -3.11 -2.66 -10.85
C VAL A 62 -3.32 -2.08 -12.24
N ASP A 63 -4.13 -2.77 -13.04
CA ASP A 63 -4.68 -2.23 -14.28
C ASP A 63 -5.70 -1.14 -13.93
N ALA A 64 -5.37 0.11 -14.26
CA ALA A 64 -6.17 1.26 -13.85
C ALA A 64 -7.47 1.40 -14.65
N SER A 65 -7.66 0.63 -15.74
CA SER A 65 -8.88 0.67 -16.55
C SER A 65 -10.04 -0.10 -15.92
N ASN A 66 -9.74 -1.21 -15.24
CA ASN A 66 -10.72 -2.16 -14.72
C ASN A 66 -10.49 -2.55 -13.25
N GLY A 67 -9.41 -2.07 -12.62
CA GLY A 67 -9.08 -2.35 -11.23
C GLY A 67 -8.48 -3.74 -10.98
N ARG A 68 -8.15 -4.50 -12.02
CA ARG A 68 -7.58 -5.85 -11.87
C ARG A 68 -6.14 -5.78 -11.35
N THR A 69 -5.87 -6.48 -10.25
CA THR A 69 -4.51 -6.67 -9.76
C THR A 69 -3.74 -7.60 -10.70
N LEU A 70 -2.63 -7.11 -11.25
CA LEU A 70 -1.73 -7.87 -12.12
C LEU A 70 -0.57 -8.50 -11.36
N TYR A 71 -0.19 -7.88 -10.24
CA TYR A 71 0.87 -8.33 -9.34
C TYR A 71 0.64 -7.81 -7.93
N GLN A 72 0.99 -8.61 -6.92
CA GLN A 72 1.05 -8.16 -5.54
C GLN A 72 2.12 -8.93 -4.75
N ALA A 73 2.77 -8.24 -3.81
CA ALA A 73 3.66 -8.81 -2.81
C ALA A 73 3.46 -8.06 -1.49
N TYR A 74 3.02 -8.78 -0.45
CA TYR A 74 2.71 -8.20 0.87
C TYR A 74 1.78 -6.97 0.80
N ALA A 75 0.88 -6.93 -0.19
CA ALA A 75 0.18 -5.70 -0.56
C ALA A 75 -0.82 -5.21 0.49
N THR A 76 -1.25 -6.06 1.42
CA THR A 76 -2.12 -5.75 2.55
C THR A 76 -1.36 -5.64 3.88
N ALA A 77 -0.04 -5.86 3.90
CA ALA A 77 0.74 -5.72 5.10
C ALA A 77 0.85 -4.23 5.51
N PRO A 78 0.78 -3.91 6.81
CA PRO A 78 0.83 -2.53 7.27
C PRO A 78 2.21 -1.92 7.05
N ARG A 79 2.24 -0.69 6.55
CA ARG A 79 3.44 0.09 6.24
C ARG A 79 3.26 1.53 6.67
N TYR A 80 4.35 2.17 7.07
CA TYR A 80 4.36 3.63 7.22
C TYR A 80 4.25 4.30 5.83
N PRO A 81 3.27 5.21 5.61
CA PRO A 81 3.04 5.82 4.31
C PRO A 81 4.13 6.82 3.91
N ALA A 82 4.80 7.44 4.90
CA ALA A 82 5.63 8.62 4.69
C ALA A 82 4.86 9.68 3.87
N SER A 83 5.54 10.46 3.04
CA SER A 83 4.89 11.49 2.21
C SER A 83 3.90 10.99 1.15
N LEU A 84 3.65 9.68 1.01
CA LEU A 84 2.49 9.21 0.26
C LEU A 84 1.17 9.72 0.87
N THR A 85 1.15 9.99 2.19
CA THR A 85 0.03 10.63 2.90
C THR A 85 -0.49 11.89 2.21
N LYS A 86 0.39 12.69 1.58
CA LYS A 86 0.01 13.93 0.90
C LYS A 86 -0.87 13.71 -0.33
N MET A 87 -0.96 12.48 -0.85
CA MET A 87 -1.97 12.12 -1.85
C MET A 87 -3.39 12.28 -1.28
N MET A 88 -3.63 11.91 -0.02
CA MET A 88 -4.92 12.08 0.64
C MET A 88 -5.17 13.54 1.00
N THR A 89 -4.14 14.27 1.41
CA THR A 89 -4.22 15.73 1.61
C THR A 89 -4.68 16.42 0.32
N LEU A 90 -4.03 16.12 -0.81
CA LEU A 90 -4.43 16.63 -2.12
C LEU A 90 -5.81 16.14 -2.56
N TYR A 91 -6.18 14.89 -2.27
CA TYR A 91 -7.53 14.39 -2.54
C TYR A 91 -8.59 15.26 -1.88
N LEU A 92 -8.46 15.53 -0.57
CA LEU A 92 -9.41 16.38 0.16
C LEU A 92 -9.35 17.85 -0.29
N THR A 93 -8.18 18.35 -0.68
CA THR A 93 -8.04 19.67 -1.29
C THR A 93 -8.80 19.77 -2.62
N PHE A 94 -8.68 18.77 -3.49
CA PHE A 94 -9.40 18.74 -4.77
C PHE A 94 -10.91 18.56 -4.56
N GLU A 95 -11.32 17.78 -3.57
CA GLU A 95 -12.73 17.67 -3.17
C GLU A 95 -13.27 19.04 -2.71
N ALA A 96 -12.52 19.78 -1.89
CA ALA A 96 -12.91 21.12 -1.44
C ALA A 96 -12.98 22.14 -2.59
N LEU A 97 -12.07 22.06 -3.57
CA LEU A 97 -12.12 22.86 -4.80
C LEU A 97 -13.37 22.55 -5.63
N GLN A 98 -13.68 21.26 -5.83
CA GLN A 98 -14.85 20.83 -6.60
C GLN A 98 -16.17 21.24 -5.93
N GLN A 99 -16.20 21.25 -4.60
CA GLN A 99 -17.34 21.71 -3.79
C GLN A 99 -17.44 23.24 -3.69
N GLY A 100 -16.50 24.00 -4.26
CA GLY A 100 -16.49 25.46 -4.18
C GLY A 100 -16.19 26.02 -2.79
N LYS A 101 -15.74 25.19 -1.84
CA LYS A 101 -15.37 25.63 -0.48
C LYS A 101 -14.10 26.47 -0.45
N VAL A 102 -13.25 26.28 -1.45
CA VAL A 102 -12.01 27.02 -1.67
C VAL A 102 -11.83 27.25 -3.17
N SER A 103 -11.00 28.22 -3.53
CA SER A 103 -10.56 28.47 -4.90
C SER A 103 -9.04 28.35 -4.99
N LYS A 104 -8.50 28.30 -6.22
CA LYS A 104 -7.04 28.30 -6.45
C LYS A 104 -6.33 29.55 -5.89
N THR A 105 -7.05 30.66 -5.74
CA THR A 105 -6.54 31.93 -5.22
C THR A 105 -6.77 32.10 -3.72
N THR A 106 -7.42 31.14 -3.05
CA THR A 106 -7.57 31.16 -1.58
C THR A 106 -6.20 31.24 -0.93
N LEU A 107 -6.02 32.22 -0.03
CA LEU A 107 -4.82 32.38 0.77
C LEU A 107 -4.90 31.50 2.02
N ILE A 108 -3.94 30.59 2.13
CA ILE A 108 -3.81 29.65 3.25
C ILE A 108 -2.82 30.23 4.25
N PRO A 109 -3.25 30.57 5.49
CA PRO A 109 -2.37 31.07 6.53
C PRO A 109 -1.46 29.96 7.06
N VAL A 110 -0.22 30.31 7.37
CA VAL A 110 0.77 29.40 7.95
C VAL A 110 0.82 29.63 9.46
N SER A 111 0.43 28.62 10.23
CA SER A 111 0.52 28.63 11.70
C SER A 111 1.97 28.45 12.19
N SER A 112 2.19 28.63 13.51
CA SER A 112 3.47 28.23 14.12
C SER A 112 3.73 26.74 13.97
N ASN A 113 2.70 25.91 14.09
CA ASN A 113 2.82 24.46 13.94
C ASN A 113 3.32 24.12 12.53
N ALA A 114 2.65 24.65 11.49
CA ALA A 114 3.04 24.49 10.10
C ALA A 114 4.47 24.98 9.82
N ALA A 115 4.84 26.18 10.27
CA ALA A 115 6.19 26.73 10.06
C ALA A 115 7.30 25.89 10.74
N SER A 116 6.98 25.28 11.88
CA SER A 116 7.93 24.50 12.69
C SER A 116 8.27 23.13 12.09
N GLN A 117 7.48 22.64 11.13
CA GLN A 117 7.65 21.30 10.57
C GLN A 117 9.05 21.09 9.96
N PRO A 118 9.62 19.87 10.06
CA PRO A 118 10.92 19.56 9.47
C PRO A 118 10.84 19.49 7.93
N PRO A 119 11.97 19.65 7.21
CA PRO A 119 12.02 19.47 5.75
C PRO A 119 11.63 18.04 5.31
N SER A 120 11.20 17.79 4.06
CA SER A 120 11.05 18.74 2.94
C SER A 120 10.00 19.81 3.22
N LYS A 121 10.31 21.08 2.96
CA LYS A 121 9.44 22.23 3.22
C LYS A 121 9.77 23.42 2.31
N LEU A 122 8.90 24.43 2.25
CA LEU A 122 9.16 25.69 1.52
C LEU A 122 9.78 26.79 2.39
N GLY A 123 9.70 26.64 3.72
CA GLY A 123 10.37 27.54 4.67
C GLY A 123 9.54 28.77 5.01
N PHE A 124 8.21 28.62 5.08
CA PHE A 124 7.33 29.69 5.53
C PHE A 124 7.56 30.06 6.99
N ARG A 125 7.35 31.33 7.31
CA ARG A 125 7.27 31.84 8.69
C ARG A 125 5.81 31.87 9.16
N ARG A 126 5.59 31.82 10.47
CA ARG A 126 4.25 32.03 11.06
C ARG A 126 3.66 33.35 10.56
N GLY A 127 2.38 33.33 10.18
CA GLY A 127 1.64 34.50 9.70
C GLY A 127 1.83 34.80 8.22
N GLU A 128 2.80 34.16 7.54
CA GLU A 128 2.83 34.19 6.08
C GLU A 128 1.64 33.41 5.51
N GLN A 129 1.35 33.66 4.22
CA GLN A 129 0.26 33.00 3.51
C GLN A 129 0.76 32.41 2.19
N ILE A 130 0.08 31.37 1.71
CA ILE A 130 0.31 30.74 0.41
C ILE A 130 -1.00 30.60 -0.35
N GLU A 131 -1.03 31.03 -1.62
CA GLU A 131 -2.16 30.74 -2.49
C GLU A 131 -2.32 29.22 -2.70
N LEU A 132 -3.56 28.73 -2.70
CA LEU A 132 -3.84 27.30 -2.77
C LEU A 132 -3.26 26.65 -4.04
N GLU A 133 -3.22 27.34 -5.18
CA GLU A 133 -2.53 26.89 -6.40
C GLU A 133 -1.06 26.56 -6.15
N ALA A 134 -0.34 27.45 -5.47
CA ALA A 134 1.06 27.25 -5.12
C ALA A 134 1.20 26.15 -4.05
N ALA A 135 0.25 26.04 -3.12
CA ALA A 135 0.23 24.97 -2.13
C ALA A 135 0.08 23.59 -2.78
N ILE A 136 -0.84 23.44 -3.73
CA ILE A 136 -1.04 22.19 -4.48
C ILE A 136 0.25 21.78 -5.20
N ARG A 137 0.92 22.71 -5.89
CA ARG A 137 2.22 22.46 -6.56
C ARG A 137 3.30 22.08 -5.56
N ALA A 138 3.37 22.75 -4.42
CA ALA A 138 4.32 22.45 -3.37
C ALA A 138 4.11 21.05 -2.76
N LEU A 139 2.87 20.62 -2.60
CA LEU A 139 2.52 19.28 -2.10
C LEU A 139 2.81 18.18 -3.13
N ALA A 140 2.40 18.39 -4.38
CA ALA A 140 2.57 17.41 -5.46
C ALA A 140 4.06 17.23 -5.82
N THR A 141 4.78 18.32 -6.01
CA THR A 141 6.15 18.32 -6.55
C THR A 141 7.19 18.29 -5.44
N LYS A 142 7.22 19.30 -4.55
CA LYS A 142 8.25 19.41 -3.49
C LYS A 142 7.95 18.58 -2.25
N SER A 143 6.71 18.09 -2.11
CA SER A 143 6.29 17.34 -0.92
C SER A 143 6.48 18.11 0.38
N ALA A 144 6.20 19.42 0.35
CA ALA A 144 6.44 20.34 1.46
C ALA A 144 5.57 20.03 2.70
N ASN A 145 6.19 19.84 3.87
CA ASN A 145 5.53 19.48 5.12
C ASN A 145 4.82 20.67 5.77
N ASP A 146 5.46 21.84 5.77
CA ASP A 146 4.88 23.09 6.27
C ASP A 146 3.56 23.41 5.54
N VAL A 147 3.56 23.29 4.21
CA VAL A 147 2.36 23.48 3.38
C VAL A 147 1.30 22.42 3.67
N ALA A 148 1.69 21.16 3.90
CA ALA A 148 0.71 20.10 4.17
C ALA A 148 -0.05 20.35 5.48
N VAL A 149 0.68 20.74 6.53
CA VAL A 149 0.07 21.11 7.81
C VAL A 149 -0.80 22.35 7.65
N ALA A 150 -0.34 23.40 6.99
CA ALA A 150 -1.13 24.62 6.78
C ALA A 150 -2.43 24.35 6.01
N VAL A 151 -2.39 23.55 4.93
CA VAL A 151 -3.59 23.14 4.18
C VAL A 151 -4.50 22.25 5.04
N GLY A 152 -3.93 21.34 5.81
CA GLY A 152 -4.68 20.48 6.73
C GLY A 152 -5.42 21.28 7.79
N GLU A 153 -4.73 22.19 8.48
CA GLU A 153 -5.31 23.10 9.47
C GLU A 153 -6.41 23.98 8.85
N TYR A 154 -6.17 24.54 7.67
CA TYR A 154 -7.17 25.38 7.00
C TYR A 154 -8.45 24.62 6.64
N LEU A 155 -8.34 23.41 6.09
CA LEU A 155 -9.50 22.61 5.69
C LEU A 155 -10.16 21.87 6.85
N GLY A 156 -9.40 21.56 7.91
CA GLY A 156 -9.85 20.77 9.06
C GLY A 156 -10.18 21.57 10.31
N GLY A 157 -9.81 22.85 10.38
CA GLY A 157 -9.77 23.66 11.60
C GLY A 157 -8.52 23.38 12.44
N THR A 158 -8.16 22.10 12.60
CA THR A 158 -6.90 21.62 13.20
C THR A 158 -6.31 20.50 12.36
N GLU A 159 -5.01 20.23 12.51
CA GLU A 159 -4.37 19.12 11.80
C GLU A 159 -4.94 17.76 12.24
N GLU A 160 -5.26 17.60 13.52
CA GLU A 160 -5.83 16.36 14.08
C GLU A 160 -7.22 16.10 13.51
N ALA A 161 -8.08 17.13 13.44
CA ALA A 161 -9.40 17.02 12.83
C ALA A 161 -9.29 16.72 11.34
N PHE A 162 -8.31 17.31 10.64
CA PHE A 162 -8.03 16.98 9.25
C PHE A 162 -7.59 15.52 9.09
N ALA A 163 -6.68 15.02 9.93
CA ALA A 163 -6.24 13.63 9.89
C ALA A 163 -7.37 12.62 10.16
N ALA A 164 -8.31 12.96 11.06
CA ALA A 164 -9.52 12.17 11.27
C ALA A 164 -10.38 12.13 10.00
N ARG A 165 -10.58 13.27 9.32
CA ARG A 165 -11.28 13.34 8.02
C ARG A 165 -10.56 12.56 6.92
N MET A 166 -9.23 12.62 6.87
CA MET A 166 -8.42 11.81 5.94
C MET A 166 -8.67 10.31 6.15
N THR A 167 -8.70 9.85 7.41
CA THR A 167 -8.98 8.44 7.73
C THR A 167 -10.42 8.05 7.38
N ALA A 168 -11.39 8.91 7.67
CA ALA A 168 -12.78 8.69 7.28
C ALA A 168 -12.93 8.60 5.75
N LYS A 169 -12.28 9.50 5.00
CA LYS A 169 -12.24 9.45 3.54
C LYS A 169 -11.56 8.18 3.03
N ALA A 170 -10.47 7.75 3.64
CA ALA A 170 -9.80 6.50 3.31
C ALA A 170 -10.79 5.32 3.40
N ARG A 171 -11.57 5.23 4.49
CA ARG A 171 -12.61 4.21 4.65
C ARG A 171 -13.69 4.29 3.58
N GLN A 172 -14.17 5.49 3.24
CA GLN A 172 -15.15 5.70 2.16
C GLN A 172 -14.63 5.22 0.80
N LEU A 173 -13.33 5.37 0.53
CA LEU A 173 -12.70 4.89 -0.70
C LEU A 173 -12.41 3.39 -0.70
N GLY A 174 -12.63 2.68 0.41
CA GLY A 174 -12.31 1.26 0.56
C GLY A 174 -10.87 0.97 1.00
N MET A 175 -10.13 1.99 1.45
CA MET A 175 -8.80 1.86 2.05
C MET A 175 -8.94 1.43 3.52
N ILE A 176 -9.38 0.20 3.77
CA ILE A 176 -9.78 -0.26 5.11
C ILE A 176 -8.62 -0.46 6.10
N ASN A 177 -7.37 -0.55 5.60
CA ASN A 177 -6.16 -0.79 6.39
C ASN A 177 -5.28 0.47 6.48
N THR A 178 -5.87 1.66 6.33
CA THR A 178 -5.15 2.94 6.39
C THR A 178 -5.59 3.79 7.58
N VAL A 179 -4.67 4.31 8.38
CA VAL A 179 -4.96 5.35 9.38
C VAL A 179 -3.99 6.49 9.16
N PHE A 180 -4.53 7.70 8.98
CA PHE A 180 -3.76 8.93 8.91
C PHE A 180 -3.80 9.63 10.26
N ARG A 181 -2.66 10.19 10.67
CA ARG A 181 -2.51 10.94 11.94
C ARG A 181 -2.06 12.37 11.76
N ASN A 182 -1.61 12.72 10.55
CA ASN A 182 -1.20 14.06 10.20
C ASN A 182 -1.34 14.26 8.68
N ALA A 183 -1.29 15.51 8.22
CA ALA A 183 -1.47 15.86 6.81
C ALA A 183 -0.22 15.60 5.95
N SER A 184 0.93 15.42 6.59
CA SER A 184 2.23 15.41 5.92
C SER A 184 2.79 14.00 5.69
N GLY A 185 2.41 13.02 6.50
CA GLY A 185 3.05 11.72 6.55
C GLY A 185 4.34 11.69 7.39
N LEU A 186 4.56 12.69 8.24
CA LEU A 186 5.63 12.66 9.23
C LEU A 186 5.42 11.51 10.23
N PRO A 187 6.50 11.00 10.86
CA PRO A 187 6.42 9.82 11.70
C PRO A 187 5.38 9.93 12.82
N ASP A 188 4.50 8.94 12.88
CA ASP A 188 3.56 8.72 13.97
C ASP A 188 3.35 7.20 14.05
N PRO A 189 3.49 6.56 15.22
CA PRO A 189 3.42 5.10 15.37
C PRO A 189 2.03 4.51 15.10
N GLN A 190 0.97 5.32 15.18
CA GLN A 190 -0.40 4.90 14.87
C GLN A 190 -0.77 5.12 13.40
N GLN A 191 0.08 5.82 12.63
CA GLN A 191 -0.13 6.07 11.21
C GLN A 191 0.36 4.89 10.35
N HIS A 192 -0.53 4.31 9.56
CA HIS A 192 -0.20 3.19 8.68
C HIS A 192 -1.07 3.19 7.43
N THR A 193 -0.62 2.46 6.41
CA THR A 193 -1.35 2.18 5.17
C THR A 193 -0.92 0.82 4.64
N THR A 194 -1.44 0.42 3.50
CA THR A 194 -0.95 -0.72 2.72
C THR A 194 -0.64 -0.30 1.28
N ALA A 195 0.11 -1.13 0.54
CA ALA A 195 0.35 -0.89 -0.88
C ALA A 195 -0.96 -0.94 -1.69
N ARG A 196 -1.87 -1.87 -1.32
CA ARG A 196 -3.22 -1.98 -1.90
C ARG A 196 -4.02 -0.70 -1.71
N ASP A 197 -4.06 -0.17 -0.49
CA ASP A 197 -4.82 1.04 -0.18
C ASP A 197 -4.23 2.28 -0.88
N MET A 198 -2.91 2.35 -1.01
CA MET A 198 -2.27 3.42 -1.80
C MET A 198 -2.57 3.29 -3.29
N ALA A 199 -2.77 2.09 -3.82
CA ALA A 199 -3.22 1.88 -5.19
C ALA A 199 -4.68 2.34 -5.37
N VAL A 200 -5.57 2.07 -4.40
CA VAL A 200 -6.94 2.62 -4.36
C VAL A 200 -6.89 4.15 -4.47
N LEU A 201 -6.09 4.80 -3.62
CA LEU A 201 -5.98 6.26 -3.60
C LEU A 201 -5.45 6.82 -4.93
N GLY A 202 -4.46 6.15 -5.52
CA GLY A 202 -3.92 6.52 -6.84
C GLY A 202 -4.97 6.44 -7.95
N MET A 203 -5.76 5.37 -7.98
CA MET A 203 -6.88 5.24 -8.92
C MET A 203 -7.97 6.30 -8.67
N ALA A 204 -8.30 6.55 -7.40
CA ALA A 204 -9.33 7.51 -7.02
C ALA A 204 -8.96 8.95 -7.45
N LEU A 205 -7.71 9.36 -7.26
CA LEU A 205 -7.21 10.66 -7.72
C LEU A 205 -7.37 10.84 -9.23
N ARG A 206 -7.03 9.81 -10.03
CA ARG A 206 -7.21 9.84 -11.50
C ARG A 206 -8.67 9.92 -11.90
N LYS A 207 -9.51 9.10 -11.26
CA LYS A 207 -10.92 8.95 -11.63
C LYS A 207 -11.76 10.17 -11.23
N HIS A 208 -11.54 10.69 -10.02
CA HIS A 208 -12.42 11.72 -9.45
C HIS A 208 -11.96 13.14 -9.80
N PHE A 209 -10.65 13.33 -10.02
CA PHE A 209 -10.07 14.65 -10.28
C PHE A 209 -9.22 14.69 -11.57
N PRO A 210 -9.71 14.19 -12.72
CA PRO A 210 -8.94 14.21 -13.97
C PRO A 210 -8.48 15.63 -14.36
N GLN A 211 -9.28 16.65 -14.05
CA GLN A 211 -8.99 18.06 -14.29
C GLN A 211 -7.86 18.63 -13.41
N ASN A 212 -7.55 18.01 -12.27
CA ASN A 212 -6.46 18.42 -11.39
C ASN A 212 -5.27 17.47 -11.45
N TYR A 213 -5.38 16.32 -12.10
CA TYR A 213 -4.36 15.29 -12.06
C TYR A 213 -3.01 15.75 -12.65
N TYR A 214 -3.02 16.75 -13.54
CA TYR A 214 -1.81 17.30 -14.16
C TYR A 214 -0.77 17.82 -13.16
N TYR A 215 -1.14 18.21 -11.92
CA TYR A 215 -0.16 18.63 -10.92
C TYR A 215 0.85 17.52 -10.57
N PHE A 216 0.44 16.25 -10.64
CA PHE A 216 1.31 15.12 -10.33
C PHE A 216 2.33 14.82 -11.43
N ALA A 217 2.10 15.31 -12.65
CA ALA A 217 3.01 15.16 -13.78
C ALA A 217 4.11 16.23 -13.81
N ALA A 218 4.03 17.27 -12.96
CA ALA A 218 5.00 18.35 -12.91
C ALA A 218 6.33 17.91 -12.28
N THR A 219 7.42 18.03 -13.03
CA THR A 219 8.80 17.75 -12.58
C THR A 219 9.37 18.86 -11.70
N ASP A 220 8.89 20.09 -11.89
CA ASP A 220 9.25 21.27 -11.11
C ASP A 220 8.16 22.35 -11.19
N PHE A 221 8.30 23.39 -10.37
CA PHE A 221 7.48 24.60 -10.43
C PHE A 221 8.28 25.81 -9.95
N ASN A 222 7.84 27.01 -10.34
CA ASN A 222 8.44 28.26 -9.84
C ASN A 222 7.73 28.71 -8.56
N PHE A 223 8.51 29.10 -7.56
CA PHE A 223 8.02 29.65 -6.30
C PHE A 223 8.95 30.76 -5.81
N ARG A 224 8.41 31.96 -5.57
CA ARG A 224 9.18 33.17 -5.17
C ARG A 224 10.42 33.41 -6.05
N GLY A 225 10.25 33.31 -7.37
CA GLY A 225 11.31 33.50 -8.36
C GLY A 225 12.35 32.36 -8.46
N LYS A 226 12.16 31.25 -7.72
CA LYS A 226 13.09 30.10 -7.72
C LYS A 226 12.42 28.87 -8.29
N ARG A 227 13.16 28.13 -9.12
CA ARG A 227 12.76 26.81 -9.60
C ARG A 227 12.87 25.78 -8.48
N VAL A 228 11.76 25.14 -8.13
CA VAL A 228 11.67 24.09 -7.11
C VAL A 228 11.47 22.75 -7.79
N ARG A 229 12.49 21.89 -7.74
CA ARG A 229 12.45 20.54 -8.33
C ARG A 229 11.69 19.55 -7.46
N GLY A 230 11.00 18.63 -8.11
CA GLY A 230 10.35 17.50 -7.47
C GLY A 230 11.27 16.33 -7.17
N HIS A 231 10.68 15.25 -6.66
CA HIS A 231 11.40 14.03 -6.25
C HIS A 231 11.08 12.81 -7.13
N ASN A 232 10.08 12.90 -8.02
CA ASN A 232 9.69 11.77 -8.86
C ASN A 232 10.54 11.73 -10.13
N ASP A 233 11.68 11.08 -10.00
CA ASP A 233 12.65 10.94 -11.08
C ASP A 233 12.13 10.13 -12.27
N LEU A 234 11.02 9.38 -12.14
CA LEU A 234 10.46 8.61 -13.26
C LEU A 234 9.78 9.51 -14.29
N LEU A 235 9.30 10.69 -13.88
CA LEU A 235 8.68 11.68 -14.77
C LEU A 235 9.69 12.18 -15.81
N GLY A 236 9.31 12.12 -17.09
CA GLY A 236 10.16 12.52 -18.21
C GLY A 236 11.29 11.53 -18.55
N ARG A 237 11.56 10.52 -17.71
CA ARG A 237 12.52 9.45 -18.00
C ARG A 237 11.87 8.21 -18.58
N VAL A 238 10.72 7.81 -18.00
CA VAL A 238 10.01 6.58 -18.39
C VAL A 238 8.76 6.97 -19.18
N ASN A 239 8.64 6.42 -20.40
CA ASN A 239 7.52 6.73 -21.28
C ASN A 239 6.17 6.44 -20.60
N GLY A 240 5.22 7.36 -20.75
CA GLY A 240 3.87 7.24 -20.20
C GLY A 240 3.75 7.49 -18.69
N VAL A 241 4.84 7.66 -17.92
CA VAL A 241 4.72 7.98 -16.49
C VAL A 241 4.17 9.39 -16.31
N ASP A 242 3.04 9.51 -15.59
CA ASP A 242 2.29 10.76 -15.41
C ASP A 242 2.01 11.10 -13.93
N GLY A 243 2.63 10.39 -12.99
CA GLY A 243 2.45 10.60 -11.55
C GLY A 243 3.03 9.45 -10.71
N ILE A 244 2.70 9.31 -9.42
CA ILE A 244 1.91 10.25 -8.61
C ILE A 244 2.78 10.85 -7.51
N LYS A 245 3.32 10.03 -6.61
CA LYS A 245 3.95 10.55 -5.39
C LYS A 245 5.02 9.64 -4.83
N THR A 246 6.12 10.24 -4.38
CA THR A 246 7.18 9.57 -3.62
C THR A 246 7.04 9.81 -2.11
N GLY A 247 7.63 8.95 -1.30
CA GLY A 247 7.74 9.13 0.15
C GLY A 247 8.97 8.47 0.74
N TYR A 248 9.51 9.05 1.81
CA TYR A 248 10.62 8.48 2.57
C TYR A 248 10.58 8.95 4.02
N ILE A 249 10.69 8.00 4.94
CA ILE A 249 11.20 8.18 6.31
C ILE A 249 12.07 6.96 6.62
N ARG A 250 12.95 7.04 7.62
CA ARG A 250 13.83 5.92 8.00
C ARG A 250 13.05 4.62 8.30
N ALA A 251 11.90 4.75 8.96
CA ALA A 251 11.03 3.63 9.32
C ALA A 251 10.34 2.97 8.11
N SER A 252 10.08 3.71 7.03
CA SER A 252 9.38 3.19 5.85
C SER A 252 10.30 2.73 4.73
N GLY A 253 11.52 3.24 4.66
CA GLY A 253 12.33 3.17 3.43
C GLY A 253 11.76 4.07 2.32
N PHE A 254 12.22 3.86 1.09
CA PHE A 254 11.81 4.64 -0.08
C PHE A 254 10.54 4.06 -0.72
N ASN A 255 9.51 4.90 -0.84
CA ASN A 255 8.17 4.54 -1.30
C ASN A 255 7.78 5.34 -2.55
N ILE A 256 6.90 4.78 -3.39
CA ILE A 256 6.25 5.45 -4.52
C ILE A 256 4.90 4.86 -4.86
N VAL A 257 3.99 5.74 -5.28
CA VAL A 257 2.86 5.39 -6.14
C VAL A 257 3.15 6.01 -7.50
N THR A 258 3.22 5.18 -8.54
CA THR A 258 3.45 5.56 -9.92
C THR A 258 2.21 5.29 -10.74
N SER A 259 1.89 6.21 -11.63
CA SER A 259 0.86 6.01 -12.65
C SER A 259 1.51 6.05 -14.03
N VAL A 260 1.05 5.17 -14.91
CA VAL A 260 1.55 5.05 -16.27
C VAL A 260 0.38 4.98 -17.22
N ASN A 261 0.45 5.74 -18.31
CA ASN A 261 -0.49 5.72 -19.42
C ASN A 261 0.30 5.70 -20.74
N ALA A 262 0.31 4.55 -21.41
CA ALA A 262 1.02 4.36 -22.67
C ALA A 262 0.16 3.50 -23.61
N ASP A 263 -0.02 3.95 -24.86
CA ASP A 263 -0.71 3.20 -25.91
C ASP A 263 -2.11 2.69 -25.52
N GLY A 264 -2.85 3.51 -24.77
CA GLY A 264 -4.19 3.19 -24.27
C GLY A 264 -4.22 2.22 -23.08
N ARG A 265 -3.06 1.74 -22.61
CA ARG A 265 -2.90 0.89 -21.42
C ARG A 265 -2.53 1.75 -20.22
N LYS A 266 -3.17 1.46 -19.07
CA LYS A 266 -3.01 2.27 -17.85
C LYS A 266 -2.68 1.40 -16.65
N LEU A 267 -1.62 1.76 -15.93
CA LEU A 267 -1.19 1.07 -14.71
C LEU A 267 -1.13 2.02 -13.51
N ILE A 268 -1.50 1.52 -12.33
CA ILE A 268 -1.05 2.05 -11.05
C ILE A 268 -0.09 1.04 -10.42
N ILE A 269 1.09 1.52 -10.05
CA ILE A 269 2.16 0.71 -9.45
C ILE A 269 2.51 1.32 -8.11
N VAL A 270 2.52 0.52 -7.06
CA VAL A 270 2.98 0.94 -5.73
C VAL A 270 4.16 0.08 -5.34
N VAL A 271 5.24 0.72 -4.89
CA VAL A 271 6.41 0.08 -4.29
C VAL A 271 6.73 0.81 -3.00
N MET A 272 6.77 0.08 -1.89
CA MET A 272 7.13 0.60 -0.57
C MET A 272 8.34 -0.17 -0.03
N GLY A 273 9.15 0.49 0.79
CA GLY A 273 10.25 -0.17 1.49
C GLY A 273 11.51 -0.43 0.67
N GLY A 274 11.80 0.37 -0.37
CA GLY A 274 13.08 0.26 -1.07
C GLY A 274 14.25 0.81 -0.24
N ASP A 275 15.44 0.21 -0.36
CA ASP A 275 16.63 0.66 0.38
C ASP A 275 17.13 2.04 -0.08
N THR A 276 17.00 2.32 -1.38
CA THR A 276 17.41 3.58 -2.00
C THR A 276 16.37 4.02 -3.02
N ALA A 277 16.32 5.32 -3.30
CA ALA A 277 15.47 5.86 -4.36
C ALA A 277 15.75 5.18 -5.71
N ARG A 278 17.03 4.92 -6.03
CA ARG A 278 17.47 4.26 -7.28
C ARG A 278 16.94 2.83 -7.39
N LYS A 279 17.13 1.99 -6.35
CA LYS A 279 16.62 0.61 -6.36
C LYS A 279 15.09 0.58 -6.47
N ARG A 280 14.41 1.46 -5.74
CA ARG A 280 12.95 1.62 -5.80
C ARG A 280 12.48 1.99 -7.21
N ASN A 281 13.16 2.92 -7.88
CA ASN A 281 12.82 3.32 -9.25
C ASN A 281 13.07 2.19 -10.26
N ALA A 282 14.22 1.52 -10.18
CA ALA A 282 14.53 0.37 -11.03
C ALA A 282 13.49 -0.75 -10.89
N HIS A 283 13.00 -1.00 -9.66
CA HIS A 283 11.93 -1.98 -9.45
C HIS A 283 10.61 -1.54 -10.09
N VAL A 284 10.25 -0.25 -10.03
CA VAL A 284 9.06 0.24 -10.75
C VAL A 284 9.23 0.06 -12.26
N GLU A 285 10.38 0.40 -12.83
CA GLU A 285 10.65 0.22 -14.26
C GLU A 285 10.53 -1.25 -14.68
N GLU A 286 11.07 -2.18 -13.90
CA GLU A 286 10.89 -3.63 -14.10
C GLU A 286 9.40 -4.03 -14.12
N LEU A 287 8.63 -3.53 -13.15
CA LEU A 287 7.19 -3.81 -13.07
C LEU A 287 6.42 -3.22 -14.25
N ILE A 288 6.80 -2.04 -14.75
CA ILE A 288 6.20 -1.44 -15.95
C ILE A 288 6.44 -2.35 -17.15
N VAL A 289 7.69 -2.73 -17.41
CA VAL A 289 8.06 -3.59 -18.55
C VAL A 289 7.33 -4.93 -18.48
N ARG A 290 7.26 -5.54 -17.29
CA ARG A 290 6.64 -6.86 -17.10
C ARG A 290 5.12 -6.85 -17.26
N TYR A 291 4.44 -5.81 -16.77
CA TYR A 291 2.98 -5.83 -16.64
C TYR A 291 2.22 -4.91 -17.61
N MET A 292 2.89 -3.96 -18.28
CA MET A 292 2.22 -3.13 -19.29
C MET A 292 1.57 -3.96 -20.40
N PRO A 293 2.21 -5.00 -20.98
CA PRO A 293 1.57 -5.84 -22.01
C PRO A 293 0.35 -6.64 -21.51
N ARG A 294 0.14 -6.73 -20.19
CA ARG A 294 -0.98 -7.46 -19.56
C ARG A 294 -2.14 -6.55 -19.16
N ALA A 295 -1.97 -5.23 -19.20
CA ALA A 295 -3.03 -4.26 -18.95
C ALA A 295 -4.05 -4.29 -20.10
N ALA A 296 -5.33 -4.15 -19.78
CA ALA A 296 -6.38 -3.98 -20.78
C ALA A 296 -6.24 -2.62 -21.50
N GLY A 297 -6.67 -2.58 -22.75
CA GLY A 297 -6.47 -1.43 -23.64
C GLY A 297 -5.31 -1.64 -24.62
N GLY A 298 -5.34 -0.90 -25.72
CA GLY A 298 -4.44 -1.05 -26.86
C GLY A 298 -5.20 -1.45 -28.13
N SER A 299 -4.82 -0.86 -29.28
CA SER A 299 -5.23 -1.36 -30.59
C SER A 299 -4.72 -2.79 -30.76
N MET A 300 -5.60 -3.69 -31.23
CA MET A 300 -5.35 -5.12 -31.39
C MET A 300 -4.11 -5.40 -32.26
N ALA A 301 -2.99 -5.75 -31.63
CA ALA A 301 -1.92 -6.54 -32.23
C ALA A 301 -0.98 -7.05 -31.14
N TYR A 302 -1.33 -8.17 -30.49
CA TYR A 302 -0.29 -9.10 -30.07
C TYR A 302 -0.85 -10.52 -30.06
N GLN A 303 -0.48 -11.27 -31.10
CA GLN A 303 -0.62 -12.72 -31.12
C GLN A 303 0.15 -13.31 -29.95
N THR A 304 -0.50 -14.24 -29.25
CA THR A 304 0.01 -14.95 -28.09
C THR A 304 1.22 -15.82 -28.46
N ALA A 305 2.37 -15.55 -27.87
CA ALA A 305 3.40 -16.56 -27.66
C ALA A 305 3.17 -17.21 -26.28
N PRO A 306 3.42 -18.53 -26.11
CA PRO A 306 3.21 -19.20 -24.84
C PRO A 306 4.22 -18.69 -23.80
N ALA A 307 3.72 -18.37 -22.61
CA ALA A 307 4.52 -17.88 -21.50
C ALA A 307 5.48 -18.97 -20.99
N ALA A 308 6.76 -18.62 -20.83
CA ALA A 308 7.71 -19.44 -20.08
C ALA A 308 7.28 -19.56 -18.61
N PRO A 309 7.53 -20.70 -17.94
CA PRO A 309 7.08 -20.92 -16.57
C PRO A 309 7.82 -20.01 -15.61
N ALA A 310 7.08 -19.13 -14.92
CA ALA A 310 7.59 -18.34 -13.83
C ALA A 310 7.75 -19.22 -12.57
N ALA A 311 8.85 -19.05 -11.84
CA ALA A 311 9.05 -19.68 -10.54
C ALA A 311 7.90 -19.31 -9.56
N PRO A 312 7.47 -20.24 -8.69
CA PRO A 312 6.33 -20.00 -7.81
C PRO A 312 6.72 -19.02 -6.69
N MET A 313 6.22 -17.79 -6.79
CA MET A 313 6.10 -16.87 -5.65
C MET A 313 4.71 -17.05 -5.03
N PRO A 314 4.52 -16.81 -3.73
CA PRO A 314 3.23 -17.04 -3.07
C PRO A 314 2.18 -16.08 -3.63
N VAL A 315 1.39 -16.58 -4.58
CA VAL A 315 0.17 -15.95 -5.08
C VAL A 315 -0.89 -16.20 -4.01
N VAL A 316 -1.04 -15.26 -3.08
CA VAL A 316 -2.23 -15.27 -2.21
C VAL A 316 -3.40 -14.77 -3.06
N ALA A 317 -4.51 -15.51 -3.01
CA ALA A 317 -5.71 -15.31 -3.84
C ALA A 317 -6.08 -13.82 -3.99
N ALA A 318 -6.25 -13.39 -5.24
CA ALA A 318 -6.61 -12.03 -5.57
C ALA A 318 -8.02 -11.72 -5.05
N THR A 319 -8.12 -10.90 -3.99
CA THR A 319 -9.38 -10.22 -3.70
C THR A 319 -9.55 -9.11 -4.74
N PRO A 320 -10.68 -9.06 -5.49
CA PRO A 320 -10.94 -7.96 -6.41
C PRO A 320 -10.75 -6.62 -5.69
N MET A 321 -10.19 -5.63 -6.38
CA MET A 321 -10.27 -4.25 -5.88
C MET A 321 -11.75 -3.88 -5.81
N PRO A 322 -12.19 -3.13 -4.77
CA PRO A 322 -13.57 -2.69 -4.70
C PRO A 322 -13.91 -1.95 -6.00
N THR A 323 -15.01 -2.32 -6.64
CA THR A 323 -15.59 -1.56 -7.74
C THR A 323 -15.94 -0.19 -7.18
N MET A 324 -15.20 0.84 -7.60
CA MET A 324 -15.44 2.23 -7.20
C MET A 324 -16.78 2.66 -7.80
N GLY A 325 -17.88 2.37 -7.09
CA GLY A 325 -19.21 2.86 -7.41
C GLY A 325 -19.20 4.39 -7.46
N ALA A 326 -20.06 4.98 -8.30
CA ALA A 326 -20.31 6.42 -8.23
C ALA A 326 -20.92 6.71 -6.85
N MET A 327 -20.14 7.26 -5.93
CA MET A 327 -20.68 7.66 -4.64
C MET A 327 -21.49 8.94 -4.83
N PRO A 328 -22.75 9.01 -4.35
CA PRO A 328 -23.45 10.28 -4.25
C PRO A 328 -22.66 11.18 -3.30
N MET A 329 -22.39 12.41 -3.74
CA MET A 329 -21.83 13.46 -2.90
C MET A 329 -22.83 13.74 -1.78
N GLN A 330 -22.67 13.10 -0.62
CA GLN A 330 -23.43 13.47 0.56
C GLN A 330 -22.84 14.75 1.11
N ASP A 331 -23.66 15.79 1.06
CA ASP A 331 -23.42 17.12 1.58
C ASP A 331 -23.40 17.06 3.11
N THR A 332 -22.22 16.76 3.69
CA THR A 332 -22.01 17.07 5.11
C THR A 332 -21.70 18.56 5.20
N ALA A 333 -22.75 19.37 5.10
CA ALA A 333 -22.75 20.75 5.55
C ALA A 333 -22.49 20.75 7.07
N ALA A 334 -21.22 20.81 7.47
CA ALA A 334 -20.88 21.27 8.80
C ALA A 334 -21.24 22.76 8.84
N ALA A 335 -22.18 23.11 9.71
CA ALA A 335 -22.62 24.49 9.94
C ALA A 335 -21.41 25.42 10.18
N PRO A 336 -21.48 26.69 9.72
CA PRO A 336 -20.40 27.64 9.95
C PRO A 336 -20.19 27.84 11.45
N VAL A 337 -18.97 27.62 11.92
CA VAL A 337 -18.54 28.01 13.26
C VAL A 337 -18.46 29.54 13.27
N PRO A 338 -19.15 30.24 14.18
CA PRO A 338 -19.04 31.69 14.27
C PRO A 338 -17.61 32.06 14.67
N MET A 339 -17.00 32.94 13.88
CA MET A 339 -15.71 33.56 14.20
C MET A 339 -15.90 34.39 15.46
N ALA A 340 -15.18 34.05 16.53
CA ALA A 340 -15.05 34.93 17.67
C ALA A 340 -14.21 36.15 17.25
N GLU A 341 -14.82 37.34 17.31
CA GLU A 341 -14.09 38.60 17.28
C GLU A 341 -13.09 38.63 18.43
N VAL A 342 -11.82 38.83 18.10
CA VAL A 342 -10.78 39.14 19.07
C VAL A 342 -10.71 40.67 19.14
N GLN A 343 -11.19 41.23 20.25
CA GLN A 343 -10.71 42.51 20.77
C GLN A 343 -9.33 42.33 21.38
#